data_AF-A0A6B8WPW6-F1
#
_entry.id   AF-A0A6B8WPW6-F1
#
_cell.length_a   1.000
_cell.length_b   1.000
_cell.length_c   1.000
_cell.angle_alpha   90.00
_cell.angle_beta   90.00
_cell.angle_gamma   90.00
#
_symmetry.space_group_name_H-M   'P 1'
#
loop_
_entity.id
_entity.type
_entity.pdbx_description
1 polymer ?
#
loop_
_entity_poly.entity_id
_entity_poly.type
_entity_poly.pdbx_seq_one_letter_code
_entity_poly.pdbx_strand_id
1 'polypeptide(L)'
;MSLSIDLEVWQTIGLLIDYSIKILAIGFVPEGRRPSSSNAWLLTILLLPVLGLPLFLLMGSPYINRRRHRIQEESQAMVENVLAEVPDYPVDATVDREVASLIRQNRFLTGNPAVVGINQGLLADYEGTIRRMAAAVDGAEVQVHVQIYIMSWDETTDPFFRALERAVKRGVKVRLLFDQVGSFKYPGYLKLGKRLSEIGVEWHLMLPLQPWRARFRRPDLRNHRKMLIVDSEIGFLGSLNMIDRSYRVRANVRAGRQWVDVMVEFTGSVVTSMEMLFAVDWYSETNEDLEISHRLPRHHLPAPASEDAPETSARNLVQLVPSGPGYSTEPNLRMFNSVVHHAKERLILCSPYFIPDESLLEAVTTACYRGVKVELMVSEKADQFMVHHAQSSYYQALLEAGVRIHQFPAPFVLHSKFVIADPDGPVGDPLGVVGSSNMDMRSFGLNYEVSLMITQGNLLRQLADLAEVYRSVAKELTLEAWNRRSFFRRYVDNVMRLTSALQ
;
A
#
# COMPACT_ATOMS: atom_id res chain seq x y z
N MET A 1 -54.22 -29.41 -10.08
CA MET A 1 -54.15 -28.33 -9.09
C MET A 1 -53.58 -27.10 -9.78
N SER A 2 -54.43 -26.16 -10.18
CA SER A 2 -53.99 -24.85 -10.66
C SER A 2 -53.56 -24.04 -9.46
N LEU A 3 -52.28 -23.67 -9.36
CA LEU A 3 -51.83 -22.66 -8.42
C LEU A 3 -52.48 -21.34 -8.82
N SER A 4 -53.58 -20.96 -8.16
CA SER A 4 -54.12 -19.61 -8.23
C SER A 4 -53.11 -18.71 -7.50
N ILE A 5 -52.24 -18.06 -8.26
CA ILE A 5 -51.29 -17.08 -7.71
C ILE A 5 -52.12 -15.86 -7.29
N ASP A 6 -52.41 -15.78 -6.00
CA ASP A 6 -53.06 -14.61 -5.41
C ASP A 6 -52.05 -13.45 -5.36
N LEU A 7 -52.20 -12.53 -6.31
CA LEU A 7 -51.26 -11.43 -6.52
C LEU A 7 -51.15 -10.52 -5.28
N GLU A 8 -52.24 -10.36 -4.52
CA GLU A 8 -52.30 -9.49 -3.34
C GLU A 8 -51.46 -10.05 -2.18
N VAL A 9 -51.52 -11.37 -1.99
CA VAL A 9 -50.71 -12.08 -1.00
C VAL A 9 -49.22 -11.92 -1.33
N TRP A 10 -48.83 -12.08 -2.59
CA TRP A 10 -47.43 -11.92 -3.01
C TRP A 10 -46.93 -10.47 -2.92
N GLN A 11 -47.78 -9.48 -3.20
CA GLN A 11 -47.45 -8.06 -3.00
C GLN A 11 -47.23 -7.74 -1.52
N THR A 12 -48.10 -8.23 -0.64
CA THR A 12 -48.00 -8.04 0.81
C THR A 12 -46.73 -8.70 1.35
N ILE A 13 -46.45 -9.94 0.95
CA ILE A 13 -45.20 -10.65 1.30
C ILE A 13 -43.98 -9.87 0.81
N GLY A 14 -44.01 -9.38 -0.44
CA GLY A 14 -42.93 -8.58 -1.02
C GLY A 14 -42.64 -7.31 -0.22
N LEU A 15 -43.68 -6.57 0.18
CA LEU A 15 -43.55 -5.38 1.04
C LEU A 15 -43.00 -5.72 2.41
N LEU A 16 -43.50 -6.78 3.06
CA LEU A 16 -43.01 -7.22 4.36
C LEU A 16 -41.52 -7.59 4.30
N ILE A 17 -41.09 -8.30 3.26
CA ILE A 17 -39.67 -8.63 3.04
C ILE A 17 -38.84 -7.36 2.84
N ASP A 18 -39.29 -6.46 1.99
CA ASP A 18 -38.61 -5.19 1.68
C ASP A 18 -38.40 -4.33 2.94
N TYR A 19 -39.45 -4.08 3.71
CA TYR A 19 -39.36 -3.31 4.96
C TYR A 19 -38.55 -4.04 6.04
N SER A 20 -38.66 -5.37 6.14
CA SER A 20 -37.84 -6.15 7.07
C SER A 20 -36.36 -6.02 6.75
N ILE A 21 -35.97 -6.13 5.48
CA ILE A 21 -34.58 -5.92 5.04
C ILE A 21 -34.09 -4.53 5.45
N LYS A 22 -34.88 -3.48 5.21
CA LYS A 22 -34.51 -2.10 5.54
C LYS A 22 -34.36 -1.87 7.05
N ILE A 23 -35.30 -2.36 7.85
CA ILE A 23 -35.26 -2.23 9.32
C ILE A 23 -34.05 -2.98 9.90
N LEU A 24 -33.84 -4.22 9.45
CA LEU A 24 -32.68 -5.01 9.88
C LEU A 24 -31.37 -4.34 9.43
N ALA A 25 -31.30 -3.82 8.20
CA ALA A 25 -30.11 -3.13 7.70
C ALA A 25 -29.69 -1.96 8.59
N ILE A 26 -30.63 -1.18 9.13
CA ILE A 26 -30.31 -0.06 10.06
C ILE A 26 -29.56 -0.55 11.31
N GLY A 27 -29.93 -1.71 11.86
CA GLY A 27 -29.26 -2.28 13.03
C GLY A 27 -27.94 -2.98 12.71
N PHE A 28 -27.83 -3.63 11.56
CA PHE A 28 -26.70 -4.50 11.22
C PHE A 28 -25.61 -3.85 10.35
N VAL A 29 -25.97 -2.93 9.45
CA VAL A 29 -25.01 -2.30 8.51
C VAL A 29 -23.99 -1.41 9.22
N PRO A 30 -24.35 -0.60 10.24
CA PRO A 30 -23.39 0.30 10.88
C PRO A 30 -22.36 -0.38 11.78
N GLU A 31 -22.60 -1.61 12.21
CA GLU A 31 -21.74 -2.31 13.16
C GLU A 31 -20.31 -2.45 12.64
N GLY A 32 -19.34 -1.95 13.41
CA GLY A 32 -17.91 -2.05 13.08
C GLY A 32 -17.47 -1.26 11.84
N ARG A 33 -18.23 -0.24 11.43
CA ARG A 33 -17.99 0.51 10.18
C ARG A 33 -17.99 2.01 10.39
N ARG A 34 -17.24 2.71 9.53
CA ARG A 34 -17.23 4.18 9.48
C ARG A 34 -18.63 4.69 9.09
N PRO A 35 -19.14 5.77 9.73
CA PRO A 35 -20.47 6.30 9.44
C PRO A 35 -20.71 6.57 7.95
N SER A 36 -19.71 7.08 7.23
CA SER A 36 -19.80 7.35 5.79
C SER A 36 -20.01 6.08 4.94
N SER A 37 -19.27 5.00 5.21
CA SER A 37 -19.44 3.70 4.54
C SER A 37 -20.78 3.06 4.91
N SER A 38 -21.16 3.12 6.19
CA SER A 38 -22.46 2.63 6.69
C SER A 38 -23.61 3.33 5.99
N ASN A 39 -23.58 4.66 5.87
CA ASN A 39 -24.60 5.44 5.17
C ASN A 39 -24.66 5.10 3.68
N ALA A 40 -23.52 4.90 3.01
CA ALA A 40 -23.49 4.52 1.60
C ALA A 40 -24.15 3.16 1.34
N TRP A 41 -23.89 2.17 2.21
CA TRP A 41 -24.53 0.86 2.13
C TRP A 41 -26.01 0.89 2.51
N LEU A 42 -26.38 1.64 3.55
CA LEU A 42 -27.79 1.85 3.92
C LEU A 42 -28.57 2.49 2.78
N LEU A 43 -28.01 3.52 2.13
CA LEU A 43 -28.64 4.16 0.97
C LEU A 43 -28.79 3.19 -0.21
N THR A 44 -27.76 2.36 -0.46
CA THR A 44 -27.80 1.35 -1.53
C THR A 44 -28.88 0.30 -1.26
N ILE A 45 -28.99 -0.19 -0.02
CA ILE A 45 -30.03 -1.15 0.38
C ILE A 45 -31.40 -0.49 0.37
N LEU A 46 -31.51 0.78 0.77
CA LEU A 46 -32.77 1.51 0.78
C LEU A 46 -33.34 1.71 -0.63
N LEU A 47 -32.48 2.09 -1.60
CA LEU A 47 -32.86 2.37 -2.98
C LEU A 47 -33.02 1.09 -3.81
N LEU A 48 -32.19 0.08 -3.57
CA LEU A 48 -32.13 -1.15 -4.38
C LEU A 48 -32.01 -2.40 -3.49
N PRO A 49 -32.99 -2.72 -2.62
CA PRO A 49 -32.83 -3.73 -1.56
C PRO A 49 -32.48 -5.13 -2.09
N VAL A 50 -33.07 -5.52 -3.22
CA VAL A 50 -32.83 -6.83 -3.87
C VAL A 50 -31.39 -6.98 -4.38
N LEU A 51 -30.73 -5.88 -4.79
CA LEU A 51 -29.34 -5.89 -5.27
C LEU A 51 -28.35 -5.46 -4.17
N GLY A 52 -28.72 -4.44 -3.41
CA GLY A 52 -27.94 -3.80 -2.37
C GLY A 52 -27.64 -4.73 -1.21
N LEU A 53 -28.59 -5.59 -0.79
CA LEU A 53 -28.33 -6.55 0.28
C LEU A 53 -27.32 -7.63 -0.16
N PRO A 54 -27.47 -8.32 -1.31
CA PRO A 54 -26.43 -9.23 -1.80
C PRO A 54 -25.07 -8.55 -2.01
N LEU A 55 -25.04 -7.34 -2.57
CA LEU A 55 -23.80 -6.58 -2.74
C LEU A 55 -23.15 -6.24 -1.39
N PHE A 56 -23.94 -5.83 -0.40
CA PHE A 56 -23.48 -5.57 0.96
C PHE A 56 -22.93 -6.84 1.61
N LEU A 57 -23.61 -7.96 1.45
CA LEU A 57 -23.13 -9.23 2.00
C LEU A 57 -21.82 -9.64 1.33
N LEU A 58 -21.66 -9.44 0.01
CA LEU A 58 -20.46 -9.82 -0.73
C LEU A 58 -19.25 -8.91 -0.49
N MET A 59 -19.45 -7.59 -0.39
CA MET A 59 -18.37 -6.59 -0.38
C MET A 59 -18.35 -5.73 0.88
N GLY A 60 -19.45 -5.62 1.61
CA GLY A 60 -19.53 -4.78 2.80
C GLY A 60 -19.28 -5.56 4.09
N SER A 61 -19.80 -6.78 4.20
CA SER A 61 -19.90 -7.49 5.48
C SER A 61 -18.53 -7.62 6.20
N PRO A 62 -18.42 -7.17 7.47
CA PRO A 62 -17.21 -7.34 8.28
C PRO A 62 -16.96 -8.83 8.64
N TYR A 63 -17.97 -9.68 8.49
CA TYR A 63 -17.94 -11.06 8.99
C TYR A 63 -17.23 -12.08 8.09
N ILE A 64 -16.84 -11.72 6.86
CA ILE A 64 -16.37 -12.69 5.86
C ILE A 64 -14.93 -13.18 6.09
N ASN A 65 -14.13 -12.55 6.96
CA ASN A 65 -12.69 -12.87 7.06
C ASN A 65 -12.18 -13.29 8.45
N ARG A 66 -13.03 -13.88 9.31
CA ARG A 66 -12.69 -14.27 10.70
C ARG A 66 -11.37 -15.04 10.85
N ARG A 67 -11.05 -15.95 9.90
CA ARG A 67 -9.80 -16.71 9.94
C ARG A 67 -8.56 -15.81 9.85
N ARG A 68 -8.52 -14.84 8.94
CA ARG A 68 -7.35 -13.96 8.78
C ARG A 68 -7.21 -12.97 9.91
N HIS A 69 -8.31 -12.45 10.42
CA HIS A 69 -8.27 -11.63 11.64
C HIS A 69 -7.66 -12.42 12.78
N ARG A 70 -8.11 -13.66 13.00
CA ARG A 70 -7.54 -14.53 14.03
C ARG A 70 -6.05 -14.80 13.81
N ILE A 71 -5.64 -15.15 12.59
CA ILE A 71 -4.21 -15.37 12.27
C ILE A 71 -3.39 -14.10 12.54
N GLN A 72 -3.92 -12.93 12.20
CA GLN A 72 -3.24 -11.65 12.44
C GLN A 72 -3.13 -11.35 13.94
N GLU A 73 -4.20 -11.58 14.72
CA GLU A 73 -4.21 -11.40 16.17
C GLU A 73 -3.25 -12.37 16.87
N GLU A 74 -3.27 -13.65 16.49
CA GLU A 74 -2.36 -14.69 16.98
C GLU A 74 -0.90 -14.34 16.65
N SER A 75 -0.65 -13.90 15.41
CA SER A 75 0.67 -13.45 14.99
C SER A 75 1.14 -12.21 15.75
N GLN A 76 0.27 -11.21 15.94
CA GLN A 76 0.63 -10.01 16.66
C GLN A 76 0.94 -10.32 18.12
N ALA A 77 0.14 -11.16 18.78
CA ALA A 77 0.43 -11.64 20.13
C ALA A 77 1.76 -12.40 20.19
N MET A 78 2.08 -13.22 19.19
CA MET A 78 3.36 -13.91 19.11
C MET A 78 4.53 -12.94 18.94
N VAL A 79 4.41 -11.95 18.05
CA VAL A 79 5.42 -10.91 17.83
C VAL A 79 5.62 -10.09 19.11
N GLU A 80 4.53 -9.67 19.77
CA GLU A 80 4.58 -8.95 21.04
C GLU A 80 5.28 -9.77 22.13
N ASN A 81 4.99 -11.07 22.23
CA ASN A 81 5.65 -11.96 23.18
C ASN A 81 7.15 -12.12 22.89
N VAL A 82 7.53 -12.35 21.63
CA VAL A 82 8.93 -12.55 21.22
C VAL A 82 9.73 -11.25 21.37
N LEU A 83 9.11 -10.11 21.07
CA LEU A 83 9.76 -8.80 21.09
C LEU A 83 9.50 -8.04 22.39
N ALA A 84 8.92 -8.66 23.42
CA ALA A 84 8.53 -7.98 24.67
C ALA A 84 9.73 -7.30 25.37
N GLU A 85 10.89 -7.96 25.34
CA GLU A 85 12.13 -7.46 25.94
C GLU A 85 12.96 -6.59 24.97
N VAL A 86 12.56 -6.51 23.71
CA VAL A 86 13.22 -5.65 22.72
C VAL A 86 12.77 -4.21 22.97
N PRO A 87 13.69 -3.25 23.11
CA PRO A 87 13.32 -1.85 23.30
C PRO A 87 12.57 -1.30 22.09
N ASP A 88 11.79 -0.24 22.28
CA ASP A 88 10.99 0.39 21.21
C ASP A 88 11.86 0.86 20.03
N TYR A 89 13.11 1.22 20.31
CA TYR A 89 14.16 1.57 19.36
C TYR A 89 15.53 1.21 19.97
N PRO A 90 16.61 1.11 19.17
CA PRO A 90 17.95 0.77 19.66
C PRO A 90 18.41 1.71 20.80
N VAL A 91 19.01 1.15 21.85
CA VAL A 91 19.38 1.89 23.09
C VAL A 91 20.40 3.01 22.82
N ASP A 92 21.21 2.86 21.77
CA ASP A 92 22.20 3.84 21.34
C ASP A 92 21.61 4.95 20.44
N ALA A 93 20.35 4.82 20.02
CA ALA A 93 19.69 5.83 19.19
C ALA A 93 19.17 6.99 20.05
N THR A 94 19.55 8.21 19.67
CA THR A 94 19.05 9.44 20.32
C THR A 94 17.82 9.92 19.56
N VAL A 95 16.63 9.81 20.14
CA VAL A 95 15.36 10.16 19.48
C VAL A 95 14.63 11.23 20.29
N ASP A 96 14.09 12.27 19.63
CA ASP A 96 13.27 13.28 20.29
C ASP A 96 12.01 12.66 20.95
N ARG A 97 11.49 13.31 21.99
CA ARG A 97 10.33 12.82 22.74
C ARG A 97 9.07 12.66 21.86
N GLU A 98 8.84 13.57 20.92
CA GLU A 98 7.71 13.52 19.99
C GLU A 98 7.84 12.30 19.08
N VAL A 99 9.00 12.13 18.44
CA VAL A 99 9.28 10.99 17.54
C VAL A 99 9.24 9.66 18.30
N ALA A 100 9.79 9.59 19.52
CA ALA A 100 9.71 8.40 20.37
C ALA A 100 8.26 8.05 20.72
N SER A 101 7.37 9.04 20.85
CA SER A 101 5.94 8.83 21.05
C SER A 101 5.27 8.21 19.81
N LEU A 102 5.68 8.62 18.62
CA LEU A 102 5.22 8.03 17.36
C LEU A 102 5.70 6.59 17.19
N ILE A 103 6.97 6.31 17.53
CA ILE A 103 7.51 4.94 17.51
C ILE A 103 6.69 4.03 18.43
N ARG A 104 6.39 4.48 19.66
CA ARG A 104 5.55 3.75 20.61
C ARG A 104 4.13 3.54 20.11
N GLN A 105 3.54 4.54 19.46
CA GLN A 105 2.22 4.40 18.83
C GLN A 105 2.23 3.25 17.81
N ASN A 106 3.17 3.28 16.86
CA ASN A 106 3.25 2.26 15.82
C ASN A 106 3.56 0.87 16.38
N ARG A 107 4.41 0.78 17.41
CA ARG A 107 4.73 -0.48 18.10
C ARG A 107 3.51 -1.03 18.82
N PHE A 108 2.75 -0.21 19.53
CA PHE A 108 1.50 -0.62 20.16
C PHE A 108 0.47 -1.13 19.13
N LEU A 109 0.43 -0.53 17.94
CA LEU A 109 -0.55 -0.87 16.91
C LEU A 109 -0.14 -2.09 16.06
N THR A 110 1.15 -2.42 15.98
CA THR A 110 1.66 -3.43 15.04
C THR A 110 2.59 -4.49 15.64
N GLY A 111 3.04 -4.31 16.88
CA GLY A 111 4.09 -5.11 17.54
C GLY A 111 5.52 -4.76 17.11
N ASN A 112 5.73 -4.03 16.01
CA ASN A 112 7.06 -3.82 15.43
C ASN A 112 7.82 -2.68 16.13
N PRO A 113 9.04 -2.92 16.66
CA PRO A 113 9.92 -1.85 17.12
C PRO A 113 10.52 -1.08 15.94
N ALA A 114 11.03 0.12 16.21
CA ALA A 114 11.97 0.75 15.31
C ALA A 114 13.33 0.04 15.42
N VAL A 115 14.00 -0.13 14.29
CA VAL A 115 15.24 -0.88 14.15
C VAL A 115 16.20 -0.16 13.22
N VAL A 116 17.45 -0.59 13.21
CA VAL A 116 18.44 -0.07 12.27
C VAL A 116 18.27 -0.75 10.91
N GLY A 117 18.20 0.05 9.85
CA GLY A 117 18.38 -0.38 8.46
C GLY A 117 19.55 0.36 7.83
N ILE A 118 20.40 -0.36 7.09
CA ILE A 118 21.45 0.26 6.27
C ILE A 118 20.90 0.43 4.86
N ASN A 119 20.77 1.68 4.43
CA ASN A 119 20.26 2.04 3.11
C ASN A 119 21.33 1.77 2.05
N GLN A 120 21.06 0.82 1.17
CA GLN A 120 21.92 0.47 0.03
C GLN A 120 21.55 1.24 -1.25
N GLY A 121 20.44 1.97 -1.24
CA GLY A 121 20.08 2.87 -2.32
C GLY A 121 18.58 3.11 -2.48
N LEU A 122 18.24 4.33 -2.91
CA LEU A 122 16.93 4.71 -3.40
C LEU A 122 16.88 4.50 -4.93
N LEU A 123 16.18 3.46 -5.37
CA LEU A 123 16.12 3.00 -6.75
C LEU A 123 14.88 3.56 -7.45
N ALA A 124 15.06 4.53 -8.35
CA ALA A 124 13.99 5.18 -9.12
C ALA A 124 13.99 4.83 -10.62
N ASP A 125 15.04 4.16 -11.12
CA ASP A 125 15.04 3.61 -12.48
C ASP A 125 14.26 2.29 -12.52
N TYR A 126 13.16 2.24 -13.27
CA TYR A 126 12.23 1.12 -13.29
C TYR A 126 12.90 -0.20 -13.70
N GLU A 127 13.59 -0.22 -14.84
CA GLU A 127 14.26 -1.42 -15.37
C GLU A 127 15.56 -1.71 -14.61
N GLY A 128 16.31 -0.68 -14.22
CA GLY A 128 17.47 -0.80 -13.35
C GLY A 128 17.13 -1.46 -12.01
N THR A 129 15.99 -1.10 -11.40
CA THR A 129 15.51 -1.70 -10.15
C THR A 129 15.21 -3.19 -10.33
N ILE A 130 14.54 -3.57 -11.41
CA ILE A 130 14.26 -5.00 -11.72
C ILE A 130 15.57 -5.77 -11.90
N ARG A 131 16.55 -5.21 -12.62
CA ARG A 131 17.87 -5.81 -12.78
C ARG A 131 18.63 -5.91 -11.46
N ARG A 132 18.54 -4.90 -10.59
CA ARG A 132 19.17 -4.91 -9.26
C ARG A 132 18.58 -5.98 -8.35
N MET A 133 17.26 -6.15 -8.37
CA MET A 133 16.56 -7.23 -7.68
C MET A 133 16.98 -8.60 -8.24
N ALA A 134 17.08 -8.75 -9.57
CA ALA A 134 17.56 -9.98 -10.21
C ALA A 134 18.99 -10.32 -9.78
N ALA A 135 19.89 -9.33 -9.71
CA ALA A 135 21.26 -9.51 -9.23
C ALA A 135 21.32 -9.95 -7.75
N ALA A 136 20.46 -9.38 -6.90
CA ALA A 136 20.35 -9.84 -5.51
C ALA A 136 19.92 -11.32 -5.43
N VAL A 137 18.92 -11.72 -6.22
CA VAL A 137 18.45 -13.11 -6.31
C VAL A 137 19.52 -14.05 -6.87
N ASP A 138 20.36 -13.59 -7.80
CA ASP A 138 21.49 -14.37 -8.30
C ASP A 138 22.55 -14.62 -7.23
N GLY A 139 22.72 -13.70 -6.28
CA GLY A 139 23.58 -13.87 -5.12
C GLY A 139 22.99 -14.73 -3.99
N ALA A 140 21.71 -15.11 -4.08
CA ALA A 140 21.04 -15.85 -3.02
C ALA A 140 21.62 -17.26 -2.83
N GLU A 141 21.77 -17.67 -1.57
CA GLU A 141 22.33 -18.96 -1.14
C GLU A 141 21.30 -19.85 -0.43
N VAL A 142 20.31 -19.27 0.26
CA VAL A 142 19.43 -20.00 1.19
C VAL A 142 17.98 -19.89 0.75
N GLN A 143 17.46 -18.67 0.69
CA GLN A 143 16.06 -18.42 0.41
C GLN A 143 15.79 -17.06 -0.23
N VAL A 144 14.71 -17.01 -1.00
CA VAL A 144 14.18 -15.79 -1.59
C VAL A 144 12.69 -15.74 -1.36
N HIS A 145 12.21 -14.65 -0.76
CA HIS A 145 10.80 -14.37 -0.56
C HIS A 145 10.37 -13.19 -1.42
N VAL A 146 9.42 -13.42 -2.31
CA VAL A 146 8.91 -12.41 -3.23
C VAL A 146 7.44 -12.16 -2.91
N GLN A 147 7.08 -10.90 -2.70
CA GLN A 147 5.68 -10.51 -2.55
C GLN A 147 5.41 -9.19 -3.27
N ILE A 148 4.74 -9.26 -4.42
CA ILE A 148 4.46 -8.09 -5.25
C ILE A 148 3.03 -8.16 -5.77
N TYR A 149 2.28 -7.07 -5.59
CA TYR A 149 0.87 -6.95 -5.96
C TYR A 149 0.57 -7.39 -7.40
N ILE A 150 1.16 -6.69 -8.38
CA ILE A 150 1.01 -7.02 -9.81
C ILE A 150 2.28 -7.72 -10.29
N MET A 151 2.07 -8.88 -10.90
CA MET A 151 3.12 -9.62 -11.59
C MET A 151 2.71 -9.98 -13.02
N SER A 152 3.63 -9.78 -13.96
CA SER A 152 3.59 -10.39 -15.28
C SER A 152 4.99 -10.75 -15.73
N TRP A 153 5.11 -11.89 -16.41
CA TRP A 153 6.37 -12.34 -17.00
C TRP A 153 6.44 -11.93 -18.47
N ASP A 154 7.09 -10.79 -18.71
CA ASP A 154 7.33 -10.16 -20.01
C ASP A 154 8.84 -9.93 -20.23
N GLU A 155 9.21 -9.19 -21.29
CA GLU A 155 10.62 -8.94 -21.64
C GLU A 155 11.35 -8.14 -20.57
N THR A 156 10.67 -7.16 -19.97
CA THR A 156 11.21 -6.30 -18.92
C THR A 156 11.44 -7.06 -17.62
N THR A 157 10.55 -8.01 -17.28
CA THR A 157 10.65 -8.80 -16.05
C THR A 157 11.35 -10.15 -16.22
N ASP A 158 11.64 -10.60 -17.44
CA ASP A 158 12.33 -11.87 -17.71
C ASP A 158 13.64 -12.01 -16.91
N PRO A 159 14.52 -11.00 -16.82
CA PRO A 159 15.75 -11.12 -16.04
C PRO A 159 15.51 -11.53 -14.58
N PHE A 160 14.45 -11.01 -13.95
CA PHE A 160 14.09 -11.34 -12.57
C PHE A 160 13.60 -12.79 -12.44
N PHE A 161 12.67 -13.22 -13.28
CA PHE A 161 12.17 -14.61 -13.23
C PHE A 161 13.25 -15.64 -13.60
N ARG A 162 14.18 -15.29 -14.50
CA ARG A 162 15.34 -16.12 -14.81
C ARG A 162 16.33 -16.20 -13.65
N ALA A 163 16.49 -15.13 -12.88
CA ALA A 163 17.27 -15.18 -11.64
C ALA A 163 16.63 -16.14 -10.62
N LEU A 164 15.29 -16.10 -10.47
CA LEU A 164 14.58 -17.06 -9.61
C LEU A 164 14.80 -18.51 -10.08
N GLU A 165 14.70 -18.77 -11.38
CA GLU A 165 14.99 -20.10 -11.97
C GLU A 165 16.43 -20.56 -11.65
N ARG A 166 17.42 -19.67 -11.78
CA ARG A 166 18.81 -19.97 -11.44
C ARG A 166 18.97 -20.25 -9.95
N ALA A 167 18.32 -19.47 -9.08
CA ALA A 167 18.34 -19.68 -7.63
C ALA A 167 17.77 -21.06 -7.26
N VAL A 168 16.60 -21.42 -7.80
CA VAL A 168 16.02 -22.75 -7.59
C VAL A 168 16.97 -23.87 -8.04
N LYS A 169 17.62 -23.71 -9.20
CA LYS A 169 18.62 -24.69 -9.69
C LYS A 169 19.85 -24.83 -8.78
N ARG A 170 20.21 -23.78 -8.03
CA ARG A 170 21.26 -23.83 -7.00
C ARG A 170 20.79 -24.46 -5.68
N GLY A 171 19.51 -24.78 -5.55
CA GLY A 171 18.91 -25.32 -4.33
C GLY A 171 18.37 -24.26 -3.36
N VAL A 172 18.32 -23.00 -3.78
CA VAL A 172 17.75 -21.90 -2.99
C VAL A 172 16.24 -22.06 -2.91
N LYS A 173 15.66 -21.92 -1.71
CA LYS A 173 14.22 -21.99 -1.49
C LYS A 173 13.55 -20.70 -1.93
N VAL A 174 12.83 -20.73 -3.06
CA VAL A 174 12.15 -19.53 -3.60
C VAL A 174 10.64 -19.60 -3.35
N ARG A 175 10.13 -18.67 -2.54
CA ARG A 175 8.70 -18.52 -2.21
C ARG A 175 8.15 -17.22 -2.78
N LEU A 176 6.98 -17.29 -3.43
CA LEU A 176 6.41 -16.16 -4.16
C LEU A 176 4.91 -16.00 -3.89
N LEU A 177 4.52 -14.77 -3.57
CA LEU A 177 3.14 -14.34 -3.36
C LEU A 177 2.78 -13.21 -4.34
N PHE A 178 1.63 -13.30 -4.99
CA PHE A 178 1.09 -12.22 -5.82
C PHE A 178 -0.42 -12.19 -5.82
N ASP A 179 -1.01 -11.02 -6.09
CA ASP A 179 -2.46 -10.85 -6.07
C ASP A 179 -3.10 -11.30 -7.39
N GLN A 180 -4.11 -12.16 -7.28
CA GLN A 180 -4.87 -12.66 -8.42
C GLN A 180 -5.58 -11.54 -9.18
N VAL A 181 -6.29 -10.65 -8.49
CA VAL A 181 -7.14 -9.62 -9.13
C VAL A 181 -6.31 -8.40 -9.54
N GLY A 182 -5.22 -8.12 -8.85
CA GLY A 182 -4.22 -7.17 -9.35
C GLY A 182 -3.70 -7.60 -10.72
N SER A 183 -3.35 -8.88 -10.84
CA SER A 183 -2.61 -9.40 -12.00
C SER A 183 -3.49 -9.88 -13.16
N PHE A 184 -4.75 -10.28 -12.94
CA PHE A 184 -5.55 -11.00 -13.96
C PHE A 184 -5.72 -10.27 -15.29
N LYS A 185 -5.78 -8.93 -15.25
CA LYS A 185 -6.09 -8.09 -16.42
C LYS A 185 -4.90 -7.87 -17.35
N TYR A 186 -3.69 -8.26 -16.93
CA TYR A 186 -2.47 -8.02 -17.69
C TYR A 186 -2.12 -9.21 -18.59
N PRO A 187 -1.56 -8.94 -19.79
CA PRO A 187 -1.11 -10.01 -20.69
C PRO A 187 -0.11 -10.94 -19.99
N GLY A 188 -0.25 -12.26 -20.19
CA GLY A 188 0.65 -13.26 -19.62
C GLY A 188 0.13 -13.95 -18.35
N TYR A 189 -0.82 -13.35 -17.64
CA TYR A 189 -1.35 -13.89 -16.37
C TYR A 189 -1.76 -15.37 -16.43
N LEU A 190 -2.51 -15.78 -17.46
CA LEU A 190 -2.99 -17.16 -17.60
C LEU A 190 -1.87 -18.20 -17.68
N LYS A 191 -0.67 -17.80 -18.14
CA LYS A 191 0.51 -18.67 -18.24
C LYS A 191 1.45 -18.53 -17.04
N LEU A 192 1.34 -17.44 -16.27
CA LEU A 192 2.28 -17.10 -15.21
C LEU A 192 2.43 -18.24 -14.19
N GLY A 193 1.33 -18.73 -13.63
CA GLY A 193 1.38 -19.82 -12.63
C GLY A 193 2.02 -21.10 -13.17
N LYS A 194 1.72 -21.48 -14.42
CA LYS A 194 2.36 -22.63 -15.08
C LYS A 194 3.88 -22.42 -15.21
N ARG A 195 4.30 -21.24 -15.68
CA ARG A 195 5.73 -20.91 -15.83
C ARG A 195 6.46 -20.89 -14.49
N LEU A 196 5.85 -20.38 -13.43
CA LEU A 196 6.41 -20.39 -12.08
C LEU A 196 6.61 -21.81 -11.55
N SER A 197 5.63 -22.70 -11.76
CA SER A 197 5.77 -24.12 -11.44
C SER A 197 6.85 -24.82 -12.27
N GLU A 198 6.99 -24.48 -13.56
CA GLU A 198 8.01 -25.07 -14.45
C GLU A 198 9.44 -24.72 -14.01
N ILE A 199 9.66 -23.52 -13.45
CA ILE A 199 10.97 -23.13 -12.90
C ILE A 199 11.19 -23.55 -11.44
N GLY A 200 10.24 -24.27 -10.84
CA GLY A 200 10.33 -24.81 -9.48
C GLY A 200 10.15 -23.79 -8.35
N VAL A 201 9.57 -22.62 -8.63
CA VAL A 201 9.23 -21.64 -7.59
C VAL A 201 7.99 -22.10 -6.83
N GLU A 202 8.01 -21.99 -5.50
CA GLU A 202 6.84 -22.20 -4.66
C GLU A 202 5.99 -20.95 -4.64
N TRP A 203 4.83 -20.98 -5.31
CA TRP A 203 4.02 -19.79 -5.49
C TRP A 203 2.58 -19.99 -5.02
N HIS A 204 2.03 -18.96 -4.41
CA HIS A 204 0.64 -18.91 -3.98
C HIS A 204 -0.01 -17.58 -4.34
N LEU A 205 -1.32 -17.63 -4.63
CA LEU A 205 -2.13 -16.43 -4.84
C LEU A 205 -2.50 -15.81 -3.49
N MET A 206 -2.29 -14.51 -3.37
CA MET A 206 -2.87 -13.69 -2.33
C MET A 206 -4.34 -13.43 -2.62
N LEU A 207 -5.16 -13.57 -1.57
CA LEU A 207 -6.61 -13.29 -1.59
C LEU A 207 -7.34 -13.84 -2.85
N PRO A 208 -7.24 -15.16 -3.11
CA PRO A 208 -7.75 -15.78 -4.33
C PRO A 208 -9.28 -15.64 -4.45
N LEU A 209 -9.73 -15.42 -5.67
CA LEU A 209 -11.15 -15.45 -6.07
C LEU A 209 -11.39 -16.69 -6.95
N GLN A 210 -11.55 -17.84 -6.31
CA GLN A 210 -11.74 -19.16 -6.92
C GLN A 210 -12.86 -19.92 -6.21
N PRO A 211 -14.14 -19.51 -6.36
CA PRO A 211 -15.27 -20.15 -5.70
C PRO A 211 -15.38 -21.65 -6.04
N TRP A 212 -15.00 -22.06 -7.25
CA TRP A 212 -14.96 -23.47 -7.68
C TRP A 212 -13.95 -24.34 -6.93
N ARG A 213 -13.04 -23.74 -6.15
CA ARG A 213 -12.07 -24.42 -5.27
C ARG A 213 -12.33 -24.14 -3.79
N ALA A 214 -13.51 -23.64 -3.43
CA ALA A 214 -13.84 -23.15 -2.09
C ALA A 214 -12.86 -22.08 -1.55
N ARG A 215 -12.13 -21.39 -2.44
CA ARG A 215 -11.22 -20.28 -2.11
C ARG A 215 -11.88 -18.98 -2.55
N PHE A 216 -12.78 -18.45 -1.74
CA PHE A 216 -13.42 -17.16 -1.99
C PHE A 216 -13.03 -16.15 -0.91
N ARG A 217 -12.62 -14.96 -1.35
CA ARG A 217 -12.28 -13.82 -0.50
C ARG A 217 -13.08 -12.62 -0.96
N ARG A 218 -13.20 -11.62 -0.10
CA ARG A 218 -13.85 -10.36 -0.44
C ARG A 218 -13.13 -9.71 -1.64
N PRO A 219 -13.82 -9.45 -2.76
CA PRO A 219 -13.18 -8.96 -3.98
C PRO A 219 -12.48 -7.60 -3.82
N ASP A 220 -12.98 -6.79 -2.90
CA ASP A 220 -12.52 -5.45 -2.58
C ASP A 220 -11.24 -5.44 -1.71
N LEU A 221 -10.90 -6.55 -1.04
CA LEU A 221 -9.63 -6.68 -0.31
C LEU A 221 -8.54 -7.15 -1.25
N ARG A 222 -7.38 -6.48 -1.22
CA ARG A 222 -6.23 -6.81 -2.09
C ARG A 222 -4.92 -6.71 -1.32
N ASN A 223 -3.92 -7.50 -1.72
CA ASN A 223 -2.58 -7.36 -1.16
C ASN A 223 -1.74 -6.44 -2.04
N HIS A 224 -1.52 -5.22 -1.60
CA HIS A 224 -0.78 -4.20 -2.33
C HIS A 224 0.71 -4.12 -1.94
N ARG A 225 1.19 -5.00 -1.07
CA ARG A 225 2.60 -5.03 -0.62
C ARG A 225 3.54 -5.36 -1.78
N LYS A 226 4.74 -4.77 -1.71
CA LYS A 226 5.80 -4.91 -2.71
C LYS A 226 7.11 -5.01 -1.97
N MET A 227 7.55 -6.24 -1.77
CA MET A 227 8.78 -6.57 -1.08
C MET A 227 9.49 -7.76 -1.72
N LEU A 228 10.81 -7.75 -1.62
CA LEU A 228 11.69 -8.86 -1.94
C LEU A 228 12.65 -9.01 -0.77
N ILE A 229 12.79 -10.23 -0.24
CA ILE A 229 13.74 -10.55 0.82
C ILE A 229 14.66 -11.65 0.28
N VAL A 230 15.97 -11.46 0.41
CA VAL A 230 16.99 -12.42 0.00
C VAL A 230 17.83 -12.78 1.23
N ASP A 231 17.86 -14.08 1.54
CA ASP A 231 18.65 -14.70 2.62
C ASP A 231 18.46 -14.07 4.01
N SER A 232 17.32 -13.40 4.24
CA SER A 232 17.05 -12.63 5.47
C SER A 232 18.03 -11.46 5.70
N GLU A 233 18.77 -11.07 4.67
CA GLU A 233 19.87 -10.08 4.75
C GLU A 233 19.63 -8.86 3.88
N ILE A 234 19.03 -9.04 2.70
CA ILE A 234 18.68 -7.96 1.77
C ILE A 234 17.17 -7.83 1.71
N GLY A 235 16.66 -6.61 1.86
CA GLY A 235 15.27 -6.27 1.68
C GLY A 235 15.10 -5.19 0.63
N PHE A 236 14.14 -5.37 -0.28
CA PHE A 236 13.63 -4.32 -1.14
C PHE A 236 12.20 -3.99 -0.74
N LEU A 237 11.86 -2.71 -0.65
CA LEU A 237 10.50 -2.25 -0.31
C LEU A 237 10.16 -0.97 -1.06
N GLY A 238 8.93 -0.84 -1.55
CA GLY A 238 8.49 0.40 -2.21
C GLY A 238 7.21 0.25 -3.03
N SER A 239 7.18 0.90 -4.19
CA SER A 239 5.97 1.07 -4.99
C SER A 239 5.95 0.30 -6.32
N LEU A 240 7.08 -0.26 -6.74
CA LEU A 240 7.26 -0.92 -8.04
C LEU A 240 6.52 -2.27 -8.14
N ASN A 241 5.68 -2.39 -9.17
CA ASN A 241 5.11 -3.68 -9.58
C ASN A 241 6.04 -4.44 -10.52
N MET A 242 5.96 -5.77 -10.55
CA MET A 242 6.81 -6.62 -11.39
C MET A 242 6.15 -6.87 -12.74
N ILE A 243 6.14 -5.86 -13.60
CA ILE A 243 5.54 -5.89 -14.94
C ILE A 243 6.28 -4.86 -15.80
N ASP A 244 6.26 -5.00 -17.11
CA ASP A 244 6.69 -3.95 -18.02
C ASP A 244 6.12 -2.57 -17.64
N ARG A 245 6.94 -1.52 -17.78
CA ARG A 245 6.63 -0.16 -17.32
C ARG A 245 5.36 0.44 -17.92
N SER A 246 4.90 -0.05 -19.08
CA SER A 246 3.65 0.39 -19.72
C SER A 246 2.41 -0.41 -19.27
N TYR A 247 2.62 -1.49 -18.52
CA TYR A 247 1.64 -2.51 -18.10
C TYR A 247 0.96 -3.25 -19.27
N ARG A 248 1.40 -3.01 -20.52
CA ARG A 248 1.09 -3.72 -21.78
C ARG A 248 -0.38 -3.89 -22.17
N VAL A 249 -1.34 -3.35 -21.43
CA VAL A 249 -2.74 -3.32 -21.86
C VAL A 249 -2.90 -2.30 -22.99
N ARG A 250 -3.74 -2.62 -23.98
CA ARG A 250 -3.91 -1.83 -25.21
C ARG A 250 -4.17 -0.35 -24.96
N ALA A 251 -4.97 -0.03 -23.95
CA ALA A 251 -5.30 1.34 -23.59
C ALA A 251 -4.08 2.13 -23.07
N ASN A 252 -3.21 1.50 -22.27
CA ASN A 252 -2.00 2.13 -21.73
C ASN A 252 -0.96 2.34 -22.82
N VAL A 253 -0.73 1.33 -23.65
CA VAL A 253 0.21 1.41 -24.79
C VAL A 253 -0.23 2.51 -25.76
N ARG A 254 -1.53 2.57 -26.10
CA ARG A 254 -2.07 3.63 -26.97
C ARG A 254 -1.89 5.03 -26.37
N ALA A 255 -2.04 5.16 -25.05
CA ALA A 255 -1.85 6.41 -24.34
C ALA A 255 -0.37 6.75 -24.05
N GLY A 256 0.57 5.87 -24.40
CA GLY A 256 1.99 6.02 -24.10
C GLY A 256 2.30 6.03 -22.59
N ARG A 257 1.45 5.43 -21.75
CA ARG A 257 1.59 5.50 -20.29
C ARG A 257 2.83 4.76 -19.80
N GLN A 258 3.54 5.37 -18.86
CA GLN A 258 4.75 4.84 -18.25
C GLN A 258 4.72 5.12 -16.74
N TRP A 259 4.79 4.08 -15.92
CA TRP A 259 4.76 4.22 -14.47
C TRP A 259 6.12 4.69 -13.93
N VAL A 260 6.11 5.57 -12.93
CA VAL A 260 7.31 6.08 -12.24
C VAL A 260 7.21 5.66 -10.79
N ASP A 261 8.11 4.77 -10.38
CA ASP A 261 8.10 4.08 -9.10
C ASP A 261 9.41 4.28 -8.37
N VAL A 262 9.40 3.96 -7.08
CA VAL A 262 10.59 3.96 -6.26
C VAL A 262 10.63 2.69 -5.40
N MET A 263 11.82 2.12 -5.26
CA MET A 263 12.12 1.05 -4.31
C MET A 263 13.32 1.48 -3.48
N VAL A 264 13.36 1.05 -2.23
CA VAL A 264 14.54 1.20 -1.38
C VAL A 264 15.14 -0.17 -1.15
N GLU A 265 16.45 -0.27 -1.28
CA GLU A 265 17.21 -1.44 -0.89
C GLU A 265 17.82 -1.24 0.49
N PHE A 266 17.65 -2.22 1.38
CA PHE A 266 18.19 -2.20 2.72
C PHE A 266 18.87 -3.51 3.09
N THR A 267 19.81 -3.39 4.02
CA THR A 267 20.30 -4.50 4.84
C THR A 267 20.12 -4.21 6.32
N GLY A 268 20.35 -5.21 7.17
CA GLY A 268 20.27 -5.07 8.63
C GLY A 268 18.91 -5.48 9.20
N SER A 269 18.65 -5.10 10.45
CA SER A 269 17.53 -5.63 11.25
C SER A 269 16.13 -5.34 10.68
N VAL A 270 15.99 -4.32 9.84
CA VAL A 270 14.73 -4.04 9.13
C VAL A 270 14.29 -5.22 8.24
N VAL A 271 15.24 -5.98 7.69
CA VAL A 271 14.95 -7.14 6.83
C VAL A 271 14.27 -8.26 7.61
N THR A 272 14.62 -8.44 8.89
CA THR A 272 13.95 -9.39 9.78
C THR A 272 12.48 -9.01 10.01
N SER A 273 12.18 -7.72 10.19
CA SER A 273 10.78 -7.25 10.30
C SER A 273 10.00 -7.51 9.00
N MET A 274 10.64 -7.33 7.85
CA MET A 274 10.03 -7.65 6.55
C MET A 274 9.77 -9.15 6.40
N GLU A 275 10.72 -9.99 6.83
CA GLU A 275 10.58 -11.45 6.81
C GLU A 275 9.47 -11.95 7.74
N MET A 276 9.36 -11.40 8.94
CA MET A 276 8.24 -11.68 9.85
C MET A 276 6.90 -11.38 9.18
N LEU A 277 6.77 -10.23 8.51
CA LEU A 277 5.56 -9.87 7.78
C LEU A 277 5.25 -10.83 6.63
N PHE A 278 6.28 -11.23 5.85
CA PHE A 278 6.11 -12.21 4.79
C PHE A 278 5.67 -13.58 5.33
N ALA A 279 6.25 -14.04 6.45
CA ALA A 279 5.90 -15.33 7.06
C ALA A 279 4.42 -15.39 7.46
N VAL A 280 3.87 -14.30 8.00
CA VAL A 280 2.44 -14.20 8.37
C VAL A 280 1.54 -14.26 7.14
N ASP A 281 1.92 -13.59 6.06
CA ASP A 281 1.18 -13.63 4.80
C ASP A 281 1.26 -15.02 4.14
N TRP A 282 2.44 -15.66 4.19
CA TRP A 282 2.63 -17.03 3.72
C TRP A 282 1.72 -17.99 4.48
N TYR A 283 1.81 -18.02 5.81
CA TYR A 283 0.99 -18.85 6.67
C TYR A 283 -0.52 -18.61 6.43
N SER A 284 -0.92 -17.36 6.23
CA SER A 284 -2.31 -17.02 5.92
C SER A 284 -2.86 -17.70 4.65
N GLU A 285 -2.01 -17.91 3.65
CA GLU A 285 -2.36 -18.57 2.38
C GLU A 285 -2.07 -20.07 2.35
N THR A 286 -1.08 -20.55 3.09
CA THR A 286 -0.56 -21.93 2.98
C THR A 286 -0.84 -22.81 4.20
N ASN A 287 -1.01 -22.22 5.40
CA ASN A 287 -0.88 -22.90 6.72
C ASN A 287 0.51 -23.53 6.96
N GLU A 288 1.54 -23.10 6.23
CA GLU A 288 2.92 -23.49 6.50
C GLU A 288 3.57 -22.43 7.38
N ASP A 289 4.04 -22.83 8.55
CA ASP A 289 4.86 -21.98 9.40
C ASP A 289 6.27 -21.88 8.80
N LEU A 290 6.77 -20.65 8.67
CA LEU A 290 8.15 -20.42 8.28
C LEU A 290 8.99 -20.21 9.53
N GLU A 291 10.04 -21.03 9.68
CA GLU A 291 11.06 -20.76 10.69
C GLU A 291 11.84 -19.50 10.31
N ILE A 292 11.72 -18.46 11.14
CA ILE A 292 12.49 -17.23 10.97
C ILE A 292 13.86 -17.46 11.59
N SER A 293 14.85 -17.74 10.76
CA SER A 293 16.22 -17.89 11.26
C SER A 293 16.83 -16.53 11.55
N HIS A 294 17.15 -16.26 12.82
CA HIS A 294 18.06 -15.16 13.17
C HIS A 294 19.47 -15.49 12.70
N ARG A 295 19.76 -15.23 11.42
CA ARG A 295 21.13 -15.28 10.91
C ARG A 295 21.76 -13.91 11.11
N LEU A 296 22.93 -13.90 11.72
CA LEU A 296 23.81 -12.74 11.65
C LEU A 296 24.14 -12.51 10.17
N PRO A 297 24.14 -11.26 9.68
CA PRO A 297 24.45 -10.96 8.28
C PRO A 297 25.77 -11.62 7.86
N ARG A 298 25.72 -12.55 6.91
CA ARG A 298 26.86 -13.23 6.34
C ARG A 298 27.27 -12.47 5.07
N HIS A 299 28.14 -11.48 5.27
CA HIS A 299 28.91 -10.77 4.24
C HIS A 299 28.33 -9.48 3.66
N HIS A 300 29.26 -8.55 3.46
CA HIS A 300 29.12 -7.37 2.63
C HIS A 300 28.87 -7.81 1.19
N LEU A 301 27.67 -7.54 0.68
CA LEU A 301 27.47 -7.42 -0.76
C LEU A 301 28.43 -6.34 -1.29
N PRO A 302 28.85 -6.41 -2.57
CA PRO A 302 29.56 -5.31 -3.18
C PRO A 302 28.71 -4.04 -2.98
N ALA A 303 29.30 -3.07 -2.27
CA ALA A 303 28.68 -1.79 -2.04
C ALA A 303 28.18 -1.22 -3.39
N PRO A 304 27.07 -0.46 -3.39
CA PRO A 304 26.77 0.38 -4.56
C PRO A 304 28.02 1.19 -4.92
N ALA A 305 28.25 1.39 -6.21
CA ALA A 305 29.44 2.01 -6.79
C ALA A 305 29.58 3.52 -6.45
N SER A 306 29.66 3.86 -5.18
CA SER A 306 30.09 5.17 -4.67
C SER A 306 31.06 4.93 -3.51
N GLU A 307 32.35 4.93 -3.82
CA GLU A 307 33.46 4.71 -2.86
C GLU A 307 33.59 5.84 -1.80
N ASP A 308 32.72 6.86 -1.82
CA ASP A 308 32.92 8.11 -1.07
C ASP A 308 31.94 8.35 0.10
N ALA A 309 30.99 7.45 0.39
CA ALA A 309 30.04 7.64 1.49
C ALA A 309 30.50 6.87 2.76
N PRO A 310 30.74 7.53 3.90
CA PRO A 310 31.05 6.84 5.17
C PRO A 310 29.93 5.85 5.52
N GLU A 311 30.25 4.65 6.02
CA GLU A 311 29.27 3.64 6.45
C GLU A 311 28.22 4.19 7.45
N THR A 312 28.58 5.20 8.24
CA THR A 312 27.68 5.89 9.17
C THR A 312 26.60 6.73 8.47
N SER A 313 26.83 7.17 7.23
CA SER A 313 25.88 7.97 6.46
C SER A 313 24.69 7.16 5.96
N ALA A 314 24.85 5.84 5.77
CA ALA A 314 23.80 4.95 5.26
C ALA A 314 22.92 4.35 6.37
N ARG A 315 23.26 4.58 7.66
CA ARG A 315 22.49 4.06 8.79
C ARG A 315 21.20 4.87 8.96
N ASN A 316 20.07 4.18 8.97
CA ASN A 316 18.75 4.77 9.17
C ASN A 316 18.04 4.10 10.36
N LEU A 317 17.36 4.90 11.17
CA LEU A 317 16.41 4.39 12.17
C LEU A 317 15.03 4.34 11.50
N VAL A 318 14.51 3.12 11.36
CA VAL A 318 13.30 2.86 10.57
C VAL A 318 12.35 1.94 11.32
N GLN A 319 11.06 2.06 11.05
CA GLN A 319 10.02 1.22 11.65
C GLN A 319 9.09 0.70 10.56
N LEU A 320 8.96 -0.62 10.46
CA LEU A 320 8.03 -1.25 9.55
C LEU A 320 6.62 -1.12 10.10
N VAL A 321 5.71 -0.53 9.32
CA VAL A 321 4.30 -0.33 9.68
C VAL A 321 3.44 -1.08 8.67
N PRO A 322 3.09 -2.34 8.94
CA PRO A 322 2.13 -3.08 8.13
C PRO A 322 0.70 -2.54 8.32
N SER A 323 -0.12 -2.68 7.30
CA SER A 323 -1.55 -2.40 7.36
C SER A 323 -2.37 -3.49 6.68
N GLY A 324 -3.68 -3.48 6.91
CA GLY A 324 -4.64 -4.31 6.21
C GLY A 324 -5.85 -4.62 7.07
N PRO A 325 -6.82 -5.36 6.53
CA PRO A 325 -8.06 -5.71 7.22
C PRO A 325 -7.84 -6.36 8.58
N GLY A 326 -6.75 -7.12 8.75
CA GLY A 326 -6.41 -7.73 10.04
C GLY A 326 -6.07 -6.73 11.15
N TYR A 327 -5.76 -5.48 10.83
CA TYR A 327 -5.45 -4.41 11.79
C TYR A 327 -6.66 -3.51 12.02
N SER A 328 -7.45 -3.81 13.05
CA SER A 328 -8.68 -3.06 13.39
C SER A 328 -8.43 -1.61 13.83
N THR A 329 -7.19 -1.27 14.18
CA THR A 329 -6.80 0.03 14.73
C THR A 329 -6.22 1.00 13.68
N GLU A 330 -6.18 0.60 12.41
CA GLU A 330 -5.74 1.43 11.26
C GLU A 330 -4.34 2.07 11.45
N PRO A 331 -3.28 1.27 11.73
CA PRO A 331 -1.93 1.78 12.01
C PRO A 331 -1.39 2.73 10.94
N ASN A 332 -1.68 2.43 9.68
CA ASN A 332 -1.22 3.19 8.54
C ASN A 332 -1.74 4.63 8.54
N LEU A 333 -3.06 4.82 8.70
CA LEU A 333 -3.68 6.14 8.74
C LEU A 333 -3.19 6.95 9.93
N ARG A 334 -3.07 6.32 11.10
CA ARG A 334 -2.58 6.99 12.32
C ARG A 334 -1.14 7.47 12.16
N MET A 335 -0.27 6.64 11.59
CA MET A 335 1.10 7.01 11.26
C MET A 335 1.13 8.22 10.30
N PHE A 336 0.38 8.19 9.18
CA PHE A 336 0.34 9.32 8.24
C PHE A 336 -0.16 10.60 8.92
N ASN A 337 -1.24 10.54 9.70
CA ASN A 337 -1.74 11.69 10.45
C ASN A 337 -0.69 12.22 11.43
N SER A 338 -0.02 11.34 12.17
CA SER A 338 1.04 11.73 13.09
C SER A 338 2.21 12.42 12.37
N VAL A 339 2.63 11.96 11.20
CA VAL A 339 3.66 12.61 10.39
C VAL A 339 3.21 14.00 9.91
N VAL A 340 1.96 14.14 9.46
CA VAL A 340 1.40 15.43 9.03
C VAL A 340 1.27 16.42 10.20
N HIS A 341 0.90 15.94 11.40
CA HIS A 341 0.87 16.75 12.61
C HIS A 341 2.27 17.12 13.11
N HIS A 342 3.26 16.26 12.86
CA HIS A 342 4.65 16.52 13.19
C HIS A 342 5.21 17.71 12.43
N ALA A 343 4.88 17.86 11.14
CA ALA A 343 5.41 18.94 10.30
C ALA A 343 5.22 20.36 10.89
N LYS A 344 6.33 21.13 10.95
CA LYS A 344 6.41 22.49 11.48
C LYS A 344 6.69 23.54 10.42
N GLU A 345 7.48 23.24 9.39
CA GLU A 345 7.89 24.18 8.35
C GLU A 345 7.49 23.72 6.93
N ARG A 346 7.71 22.45 6.60
CA ARG A 346 7.49 21.92 5.25
C ARG A 346 6.95 20.50 5.29
N LEU A 347 5.97 20.21 4.44
CA LEU A 347 5.39 18.88 4.29
C LEU A 347 5.31 18.53 2.81
N ILE A 348 5.93 17.42 2.43
CA ILE A 348 5.96 16.93 1.06
C ILE A 348 5.18 15.61 1.00
N LEU A 349 4.12 15.56 0.19
CA LEU A 349 3.27 14.40 -0.02
C LEU A 349 3.41 13.94 -1.48
N CYS A 350 3.73 12.68 -1.71
CA CYS A 350 3.72 12.06 -3.04
C CYS A 350 2.84 10.82 -3.01
N SER A 351 1.76 10.83 -3.79
CA SER A 351 0.88 9.66 -3.92
C SER A 351 0.25 9.63 -5.32
N PRO A 352 0.18 8.47 -5.99
CA PRO A 352 -0.58 8.35 -7.24
C PRO A 352 -2.04 8.73 -7.05
N TYR A 353 -2.58 8.38 -5.87
CA TYR A 353 -3.97 8.59 -5.48
C TYR A 353 -4.03 9.29 -4.13
N PHE A 354 -4.47 10.54 -4.12
CA PHE A 354 -4.72 11.32 -2.90
C PHE A 354 -6.24 11.48 -2.73
N ILE A 355 -6.84 10.48 -2.08
CA ILE A 355 -8.28 10.43 -1.76
C ILE A 355 -8.37 10.29 -0.24
N PRO A 356 -7.94 11.33 0.51
CA PRO A 356 -7.75 11.23 1.94
C PRO A 356 -9.07 10.92 2.63
N ASP A 357 -8.99 10.22 3.76
CA ASP A 357 -10.12 10.21 4.67
C ASP A 357 -10.28 11.60 5.33
N GLU A 358 -11.34 11.76 6.11
CA GLU A 358 -11.63 13.03 6.79
C GLU A 358 -10.48 13.45 7.72
N SER A 359 -9.90 12.50 8.47
CA SER A 359 -8.82 12.82 9.41
C SER A 359 -7.54 13.28 8.73
N LEU A 360 -7.14 12.64 7.62
CA LEU A 360 -5.96 13.07 6.87
C LEU A 360 -6.19 14.40 6.14
N LEU A 361 -7.39 14.62 5.59
CA LEU A 361 -7.74 15.89 4.97
C LEU A 361 -7.66 17.04 5.98
N GLU A 362 -8.23 16.86 7.17
CA GLU A 362 -8.16 17.82 8.26
C GLU A 362 -6.72 18.03 8.73
N ALA A 363 -5.92 16.96 8.88
CA ALA A 363 -4.52 17.08 9.29
C ALA A 363 -3.71 17.92 8.29
N VAL A 364 -3.86 17.66 7.00
CA VAL A 364 -3.13 18.36 5.92
C VAL A 364 -3.55 19.82 5.82
N THR A 365 -4.85 20.10 5.86
CA THR A 365 -5.35 21.49 5.82
C THR A 365 -4.99 22.25 7.10
N THR A 366 -5.02 21.59 8.27
CA THR A 366 -4.55 22.15 9.54
C THR A 366 -3.07 22.52 9.47
N ALA A 367 -2.22 21.68 8.86
CA ALA A 367 -0.81 22.02 8.66
C ALA A 367 -0.65 23.32 7.86
N CYS A 368 -1.43 23.50 6.79
CA CYS A 368 -1.44 24.76 6.03
C CYS A 368 -1.84 25.96 6.91
N TYR A 369 -2.90 25.82 7.72
CA TYR A 369 -3.35 26.87 8.63
C TYR A 369 -2.36 27.19 9.76
N ARG A 370 -1.48 26.25 10.12
CA ARG A 370 -0.34 26.52 11.02
C ARG A 370 0.80 27.27 10.33
N GLY A 371 0.74 27.47 9.02
CA GLY A 371 1.81 28.11 8.23
C GLY A 371 2.83 27.13 7.63
N VAL A 372 2.60 25.82 7.72
CA VAL A 372 3.46 24.80 7.09
C VAL A 372 3.33 24.89 5.57
N LYS A 373 4.46 24.86 4.85
CA LYS A 373 4.47 24.79 3.39
C LYS A 373 4.14 23.37 2.94
N VAL A 374 2.91 23.14 2.51
CA VAL A 374 2.45 21.81 2.07
C VAL A 374 2.52 21.68 0.55
N GLU A 375 3.24 20.68 0.07
CA GLU A 375 3.38 20.32 -1.34
C GLU A 375 2.76 18.93 -1.57
N LEU A 376 1.85 18.82 -2.55
CA LEU A 376 1.21 17.56 -2.94
C LEU A 376 1.56 17.23 -4.40
N MET A 377 2.36 16.19 -4.58
CA MET A 377 2.72 15.63 -5.89
C MET A 377 1.76 14.51 -6.30
N VAL A 378 1.17 14.68 -7.47
CA VAL A 378 0.17 13.78 -8.06
C VAL A 378 0.38 13.71 -9.57
N SER A 379 -0.20 12.70 -10.24
CA SER A 379 -0.17 12.66 -11.70
C SER A 379 -1.11 13.72 -12.32
N GLU A 380 -0.70 14.34 -13.43
CA GLU A 380 -1.58 15.20 -14.24
C GLU A 380 -2.81 14.41 -14.73
N LYS A 381 -2.58 13.17 -15.18
CA LYS A 381 -3.62 12.22 -15.57
C LYS A 381 -3.38 10.90 -14.85
N ALA A 382 -4.36 10.46 -14.05
CA ALA A 382 -4.31 9.13 -13.45
C ALA A 382 -4.59 8.04 -14.52
N ASP A 383 -4.24 6.81 -14.19
CA ASP A 383 -4.49 5.63 -15.03
C ASP A 383 -5.98 5.21 -15.03
N GLN A 384 -6.71 5.53 -13.96
CA GLN A 384 -8.12 5.18 -13.77
C GLN A 384 -9.03 6.41 -13.72
N PHE A 385 -10.09 6.42 -14.55
CA PHE A 385 -11.03 7.53 -14.66
C PHE A 385 -11.72 7.88 -13.34
N MET A 386 -12.33 6.89 -12.67
CA MET A 386 -13.05 7.11 -11.42
C MET A 386 -12.12 7.66 -10.32
N VAL A 387 -10.92 7.09 -10.22
CA VAL A 387 -9.91 7.50 -9.23
C VAL A 387 -9.41 8.93 -9.50
N HIS A 388 -9.16 9.28 -10.76
CA HIS A 388 -8.74 10.63 -11.15
C HIS A 388 -9.75 11.70 -10.70
N HIS A 389 -11.04 11.45 -10.96
CA HIS A 389 -12.12 12.36 -10.64
C HIS A 389 -12.45 12.40 -9.14
N ALA A 390 -12.40 11.24 -8.46
CA ALA A 390 -12.55 11.17 -7.01
C ALA A 390 -11.47 11.98 -6.28
N GLN A 391 -10.20 11.83 -6.65
CA GLN A 391 -9.09 12.64 -6.12
C GLN A 391 -9.27 14.13 -6.44
N SER A 392 -9.60 14.45 -7.69
CA SER A 392 -9.83 15.82 -8.14
C SER A 392 -10.87 16.55 -7.30
N SER A 393 -11.88 15.84 -6.78
CA SER A 393 -12.93 16.42 -5.93
C SER A 393 -12.40 17.09 -4.65
N TYR A 394 -11.22 16.69 -4.15
CA TYR A 394 -10.59 17.25 -2.95
C TYR A 394 -9.71 18.47 -3.23
N TYR A 395 -9.32 18.70 -4.49
CA TYR A 395 -8.38 19.77 -4.84
C TYR A 395 -8.88 21.17 -4.48
N GLN A 396 -10.20 21.42 -4.53
CA GLN A 396 -10.74 22.73 -4.16
C GLN A 396 -10.36 23.08 -2.72
N ALA A 397 -10.71 22.20 -1.77
CA ALA A 397 -10.45 22.40 -0.35
C ALA A 397 -8.95 22.49 -0.05
N LEU A 398 -8.14 21.66 -0.71
CA LEU A 398 -6.68 21.67 -0.55
C LEU A 398 -6.07 23.00 -1.04
N LEU A 399 -6.45 23.45 -2.24
CA LEU A 399 -5.94 24.70 -2.83
C LEU A 399 -6.41 25.93 -2.04
N GLU A 400 -7.64 25.93 -1.53
CA GLU A 400 -8.16 27.00 -0.68
C GLU A 400 -7.47 27.05 0.68
N ALA A 401 -7.08 25.91 1.25
CA ALA A 401 -6.30 25.84 2.47
C ALA A 401 -4.83 26.29 2.29
N GLY A 402 -4.30 26.25 1.07
CA GLY A 402 -2.94 26.68 0.74
C GLY A 402 -1.99 25.55 0.31
N VAL A 403 -2.49 24.34 0.07
CA VAL A 403 -1.69 23.23 -0.47
C VAL A 403 -1.23 23.56 -1.89
N ARG A 404 0.06 23.38 -2.18
CA ARG A 404 0.63 23.51 -3.52
C ARG A 404 0.57 22.17 -4.24
N ILE A 405 -0.29 22.06 -5.25
CA ILE A 405 -0.47 20.80 -5.98
C ILE A 405 0.45 20.79 -7.21
N HIS A 406 1.38 19.84 -7.27
CA HIS A 406 2.31 19.63 -8.37
C HIS A 406 1.88 18.43 -9.20
N GLN A 407 1.52 18.67 -10.47
CA GLN A 407 1.05 17.67 -11.40
C GLN A 407 2.20 17.14 -12.26
N PHE A 408 2.60 15.90 -12.01
CA PHE A 408 3.61 15.20 -12.79
C PHE A 408 3.10 14.96 -14.23
N PRO A 409 3.92 15.26 -15.26
CA PRO A 409 3.43 15.41 -16.63
C PRO A 409 2.94 14.09 -17.25
N ALA A 410 1.82 14.15 -17.96
CA ALA A 410 1.38 13.04 -18.81
C ALA A 410 2.38 12.82 -19.99
N PRO A 411 2.55 11.58 -20.49
CA PRO A 411 1.79 10.37 -20.19
C PRO A 411 2.32 9.56 -18.99
N PHE A 412 3.29 10.08 -18.25
CA PHE A 412 3.84 9.37 -17.10
C PHE A 412 2.84 9.33 -15.93
N VAL A 413 2.79 8.19 -15.25
CA VAL A 413 1.97 7.99 -14.06
C VAL A 413 2.91 7.94 -12.85
N LEU A 414 2.92 9.01 -12.07
CA LEU A 414 3.66 9.08 -10.82
C LEU A 414 3.03 8.11 -9.82
N HIS A 415 3.75 7.04 -9.51
CA HIS A 415 3.30 5.93 -8.66
C HIS A 415 4.20 5.75 -7.43
N SER A 416 5.16 6.65 -7.21
CA SER A 416 5.89 6.75 -5.93
C SER A 416 4.97 7.15 -4.79
N LYS A 417 5.26 6.64 -3.59
CA LYS A 417 4.43 6.81 -2.38
C LYS A 417 5.31 7.14 -1.20
N PHE A 418 5.36 8.41 -0.85
CA PHE A 418 6.09 8.85 0.32
C PHE A 418 5.51 10.14 0.91
N VAL A 419 5.78 10.36 2.19
CA VAL A 419 5.60 11.65 2.86
C VAL A 419 6.89 12.03 3.55
N ILE A 420 7.21 13.31 3.59
CA ILE A 420 8.36 13.86 4.32
C ILE A 420 7.92 15.12 5.04
N ALA A 421 8.08 15.15 6.36
CA ALA A 421 7.95 16.32 7.20
C ALA A 421 9.34 16.90 7.46
N ASP A 422 9.46 18.22 7.32
CA ASP A 422 10.61 19.05 7.64
C ASP A 422 11.95 18.50 7.09
N PRO A 423 12.06 18.19 5.77
CA PRO A 423 13.26 17.60 5.16
C PRO A 423 14.53 18.44 5.32
N ASP A 424 14.37 19.74 5.55
CA ASP A 424 15.45 20.72 5.69
C ASP A 424 15.68 21.12 7.18
N GLY A 425 14.97 20.47 8.12
CA GLY A 425 15.07 20.70 9.55
C GLY A 425 16.36 20.18 10.18
N PRO A 426 16.65 20.54 11.46
CA PRO A 426 17.83 20.06 12.17
C PRO A 426 17.79 18.54 12.37
N VAL A 427 18.95 17.90 12.53
CA VAL A 427 19.04 16.45 12.72
C VAL A 427 18.14 15.97 13.86
N GLY A 428 17.25 15.02 13.56
CA GLY A 428 16.29 14.47 14.52
C GLY A 428 14.87 15.04 14.41
N ASP A 429 14.68 16.10 13.61
CA ASP A 429 13.38 16.71 13.31
C ASP A 429 12.73 16.15 12.02
N PRO A 430 13.46 15.85 10.93
CA PRO A 430 12.84 15.30 9.74
C PRO A 430 12.24 13.90 9.99
N LEU A 431 11.03 13.68 9.49
CA LEU A 431 10.33 12.40 9.57
C LEU A 431 9.76 12.04 8.21
N GLY A 432 9.80 10.77 7.84
CA GLY A 432 9.33 10.33 6.54
C GLY A 432 8.66 8.98 6.55
N VAL A 433 7.94 8.69 5.49
CA VAL A 433 7.36 7.37 5.22
C VAL A 433 7.57 7.06 3.75
N VAL A 434 7.96 5.83 3.42
CA VAL A 434 7.99 5.31 2.05
C VAL A 434 7.40 3.89 2.02
N GLY A 435 6.71 3.52 0.95
CA GLY A 435 6.22 2.15 0.83
C GLY A 435 5.19 1.91 -0.26
N SER A 436 4.27 0.99 0.01
CA SER A 436 3.27 0.56 -0.96
C SER A 436 1.92 1.28 -0.83
N SER A 437 1.68 1.93 0.31
CA SER A 437 0.40 2.57 0.65
C SER A 437 0.15 3.85 -0.15
N ASN A 438 -1.00 3.95 -0.80
CA ASN A 438 -1.51 5.27 -1.22
C ASN A 438 -2.02 6.04 -0.01
N MET A 439 -2.26 7.33 -0.19
CA MET A 439 -3.01 8.16 0.75
C MET A 439 -4.50 8.16 0.39
N ASP A 440 -5.10 6.96 0.42
CA ASP A 440 -6.52 6.74 0.12
C ASP A 440 -7.21 5.82 1.12
N MET A 441 -8.55 5.95 1.20
CA MET A 441 -9.38 5.17 2.13
C MET A 441 -9.18 3.65 1.97
N ARG A 442 -8.89 3.15 0.77
CA ARG A 442 -8.67 1.72 0.52
C ARG A 442 -7.37 1.24 1.14
N SER A 443 -6.30 2.01 0.99
CA SER A 443 -4.96 1.69 1.52
C SER A 443 -4.91 1.78 3.05
N PHE A 444 -5.81 2.57 3.64
CA PHE A 444 -5.96 2.69 5.08
C PHE A 444 -6.79 1.59 5.72
N GLY A 445 -7.87 1.12 5.07
CA GLY A 445 -8.82 0.18 5.69
C GLY A 445 -8.96 -1.20 5.04
N LEU A 446 -8.67 -1.36 3.75
CA LEU A 446 -9.02 -2.57 2.97
C LEU A 446 -7.83 -3.33 2.40
N ASN A 447 -6.84 -2.60 1.89
CA ASN A 447 -5.69 -3.21 1.26
C ASN A 447 -4.66 -3.58 2.32
N TYR A 448 -4.02 -4.73 2.14
CA TYR A 448 -2.80 -5.02 2.86
C TYR A 448 -1.68 -4.17 2.26
N GLU A 449 -1.12 -3.25 3.04
CA GLU A 449 0.01 -2.40 2.65
C GLU A 449 1.20 -2.63 3.57
N VAL A 450 2.35 -2.13 3.15
CA VAL A 450 3.55 -2.04 3.95
C VAL A 450 4.16 -0.66 3.76
N SER A 451 4.41 0.03 4.87
CA SER A 451 5.04 1.33 4.91
C SER A 451 6.26 1.27 5.82
N LEU A 452 7.29 2.03 5.52
CA LEU A 452 8.47 2.16 6.35
C LEU A 452 8.55 3.60 6.84
N MET A 453 8.33 3.81 8.13
CA MET A 453 8.58 5.10 8.77
C MET A 453 10.08 5.27 8.96
N ILE A 454 10.61 6.44 8.63
CA ILE A 454 12.02 6.78 8.70
C ILE A 454 12.15 7.96 9.65
N THR A 455 12.79 7.76 10.79
CA THR A 455 12.94 8.81 11.80
C THR A 455 14.29 9.50 11.73
N GLN A 456 15.32 8.81 11.21
CA GLN A 456 16.68 9.32 11.06
C GLN A 456 17.39 8.63 9.90
N GLY A 457 18.37 9.31 9.31
CA GLY A 457 19.31 8.78 8.33
C GLY A 457 19.20 9.42 6.94
N ASN A 458 20.07 8.99 6.02
CA ASN A 458 20.20 9.60 4.70
C ASN A 458 18.99 9.41 3.77
N LEU A 459 18.12 8.44 4.03
CA LEU A 459 17.00 8.15 3.14
C LEU A 459 16.01 9.31 3.07
N LEU A 460 15.84 10.05 4.17
CA LEU A 460 15.02 11.27 4.23
C LEU A 460 15.50 12.29 3.21
N ARG A 461 16.82 12.50 3.13
CA ARG A 461 17.43 13.40 2.15
C ARG A 461 17.26 12.89 0.72
N GLN A 462 17.51 11.61 0.48
CA GLN A 462 17.35 11.01 -0.86
C GLN A 462 15.90 11.13 -1.37
N LEU A 463 14.91 10.92 -0.49
CA LEU A 463 13.50 11.11 -0.83
C LEU A 463 13.18 12.60 -1.10
N ALA A 464 13.77 13.52 -0.35
CA ALA A 464 13.61 14.96 -0.58
C ALA A 464 14.25 15.40 -1.92
N ASP A 465 15.41 14.86 -2.27
CA ASP A 465 16.06 15.10 -3.56
C ASP A 465 15.22 14.52 -4.71
N LEU A 466 14.65 13.32 -4.52
CA LEU A 466 13.74 12.73 -5.49
C LEU A 466 12.46 13.58 -5.68
N ALA A 467 11.91 14.11 -4.59
CA ALA A 467 10.79 15.04 -4.63
C ALA A 467 11.13 16.30 -5.43
N GLU A 468 12.36 16.83 -5.32
CA GLU A 468 12.78 17.96 -6.12
C GLU A 468 12.90 17.64 -7.61
N VAL A 469 13.43 16.46 -7.94
CA VAL A 469 13.44 15.99 -9.34
C VAL A 469 12.02 15.94 -9.89
N TYR A 470 11.07 15.39 -9.13
CA TYR A 470 9.66 15.34 -9.55
C TYR A 470 9.06 16.74 -9.70
N ARG A 471 9.34 17.65 -8.76
CA ARG A 471 8.85 19.02 -8.80
C ARG A 471 9.40 19.80 -10.00
N SER A 472 10.65 19.56 -10.39
CA SER A 472 11.32 20.27 -11.50
C SER A 472 10.66 20.07 -12.86
N VAL A 473 9.95 18.95 -13.05
CA VAL A 473 9.22 18.61 -14.28
C VAL A 473 7.70 18.74 -14.13
N ALA A 474 7.20 18.94 -12.92
CA ALA A 474 5.79 19.03 -12.63
C ALA A 474 5.22 20.43 -12.90
N LYS A 475 3.94 20.48 -13.26
CA LYS A 475 3.20 21.72 -13.39
C LYS A 475 2.43 22.01 -12.11
N GLU A 476 2.59 23.21 -11.55
CA GLU A 476 1.79 23.64 -10.41
C GLU A 476 0.34 23.95 -10.84
N LEU A 477 -0.62 23.35 -10.14
CA LEU A 477 -2.06 23.61 -10.29
C LEU A 477 -2.47 24.73 -9.34
N THR A 478 -2.77 25.90 -9.91
CA THR A 478 -3.26 27.05 -9.13
C THR A 478 -4.77 26.97 -8.84
N LEU A 479 -5.21 27.60 -7.75
CA LEU A 479 -6.63 27.78 -7.44
C LEU A 479 -7.39 28.49 -8.56
N GLU A 480 -6.77 29.48 -9.21
CA GLU A 480 -7.38 30.20 -10.32
C GLU A 480 -7.64 29.28 -11.52
N ALA A 481 -6.63 28.50 -11.94
CA ALA A 481 -6.79 27.52 -13.01
C ALA A 481 -7.84 26.46 -12.63
N TRP A 482 -7.85 26.03 -11.37
CA TRP A 482 -8.82 25.06 -10.87
C TRP A 482 -10.26 25.60 -10.96
N ASN A 483 -10.50 26.86 -10.59
CA ASN A 483 -11.82 27.50 -10.61
C ASN A 483 -12.39 27.72 -12.02
N ARG A 484 -11.56 27.68 -13.07
CA ARG A 484 -11.99 27.80 -14.48
C ARG A 484 -12.53 26.49 -15.08
N ARG A 485 -12.57 25.39 -14.32
CA ARG A 485 -13.08 24.10 -14.80
C ARG A 485 -14.58 24.13 -15.13
N SER A 486 -14.98 23.38 -16.15
CA SER A 486 -16.38 23.35 -16.61
C SER A 486 -17.34 22.79 -15.55
N PHE A 487 -18.60 23.23 -15.60
CA PHE A 487 -19.66 22.70 -14.73
C PHE A 487 -19.78 21.17 -14.82
N PHE A 488 -19.70 20.63 -16.05
CA PHE A 488 -19.75 19.18 -16.26
C PHE A 488 -18.61 18.45 -15.54
N ARG A 489 -17.38 18.96 -15.62
CA ARG A 489 -16.25 18.37 -14.91
C ARG A 489 -16.47 18.39 -13.39
N ARG A 490 -16.96 19.50 -12.83
CA ARG A 490 -17.29 19.62 -11.40
C ARG A 490 -18.33 18.58 -10.96
N TYR A 491 -19.37 18.39 -11.77
CA TYR A 491 -20.40 17.38 -11.48
C TYR A 491 -19.82 15.97 -11.45
N VAL A 492 -19.01 15.62 -12.46
CA VAL A 492 -18.34 14.31 -12.52
C VAL A 492 -17.41 14.10 -11.33
N ASP A 493 -16.57 15.09 -10.97
CA ASP A 493 -15.68 15.01 -9.81
C ASP A 493 -16.49 14.72 -8.52
N ASN A 494 -17.59 15.45 -8.31
CA ASN A 494 -18.45 15.28 -7.14
C ASN A 494 -19.16 13.91 -7.10
N VAL A 495 -19.63 13.41 -8.24
CA VAL A 495 -20.23 12.06 -8.31
C VAL A 495 -19.18 11.00 -8.01
N MET A 496 -17.98 11.14 -8.57
CA MET A 496 -16.90 10.17 -8.37
C MET A 496 -16.38 10.18 -6.92
N ARG A 497 -16.47 11.31 -6.21
CA ARG A 497 -16.20 11.37 -4.75
C ARG A 497 -17.07 10.39 -3.96
N LEU A 498 -18.34 10.19 -4.32
CA LEU A 498 -19.21 9.26 -3.60
C LEU A 498 -18.77 7.79 -3.74
N THR A 499 -18.02 7.47 -4.79
CA THR A 499 -17.51 6.11 -5.01
C THR A 499 -16.40 5.71 -4.04
N SER A 500 -15.70 6.67 -3.41
CA SER A 500 -14.72 6.36 -2.36
C SER A 500 -15.36 5.96 -1.04
N ALA A 501 -16.57 6.48 -0.74
CA ALA A 501 -17.31 6.13 0.47
C ALA A 501 -17.91 4.72 0.42
N LEU A 502 -18.11 4.16 -0.79
CA LEU A 502 -18.57 2.78 -0.98
C LEU A 502 -17.48 1.73 -0.72
N GLN A 503 -16.22 2.16 -0.63
CA GLN A 503 -15.07 1.28 -0.50
C GLN A 503 -14.88 0.87 0.97
#